data_AF-A0A7M7HPK7-F1
#
_entry.id   AF-A0A7M7HPK7-F1
#
_cell.length_a   1.000
_cell.length_b   1.000
_cell.length_c   1.000
_cell.angle_alpha   90.00
_cell.angle_beta   90.00
_cell.angle_gamma   90.00
#
_symmetry.space_group_name_H-M   'P 1'
#
loop_
_entity.id
_entity.type
_entity.pdbx_description
1 polymer ?
#
loop_
_entity_poly.entity_id
_entity_poly.type
_entity_poly.pdbx_seq_one_letter_code
_entity_poly.pdbx_strand_id
1 'polypeptide(L)'
;MAANEALDFDDVLIALAKKIPNDTMNELGKKLGFDAVEIDRYVATNSRYQNITSNGTLAMLRDWDKKQTKATEQAALKKALMDAGLVRLADEFVPISGMGDNSSMMPLSNVTQGTHFNRSGERRVSDGEIIKLSKLVPGDNYTVLCVELGYDIAFSNNIVTKCQSNYSAAFEDILKKWSTKTGGFIHDLDKALVKAEVGGLRDQYKM
;
A
#
# COMPACT_ATOMS: atom_id res chain seq x y z
N MET A 1 3.85 -0.69 -28.20
CA MET A 1 5.06 -0.71 -27.35
C MET A 1 4.78 0.17 -26.15
N ALA A 2 4.31 -0.42 -25.05
CA ALA A 2 4.11 0.29 -23.81
C ALA A 2 5.32 0.00 -22.92
N ALA A 3 6.06 1.04 -22.57
CA ALA A 3 7.08 0.98 -21.53
C ALA A 3 6.37 0.59 -20.23
N ASN A 4 6.71 -0.60 -19.74
CA ASN A 4 6.41 -1.05 -18.40
C ASN A 4 7.19 -0.13 -17.45
N GLU A 5 6.58 0.96 -16.97
CA GLU A 5 7.17 1.82 -15.95
C GLU A 5 7.36 0.97 -14.69
N ALA A 6 8.60 0.52 -14.48
CA ALA A 6 9.00 -0.07 -13.22
C ALA A 6 8.74 0.97 -12.13
N LEU A 7 7.85 0.65 -11.17
CA LEU A 7 7.69 1.44 -9.96
C LEU A 7 9.08 1.70 -9.39
N ASP A 8 9.43 2.97 -9.20
CA ASP A 8 10.74 3.31 -8.65
C ASP A 8 10.74 2.99 -7.16
N PHE A 9 11.91 2.68 -6.60
CA PHE A 9 12.01 2.41 -5.17
C PHE A 9 11.52 3.61 -4.35
N ASP A 10 11.67 4.82 -4.89
CA ASP A 10 11.16 6.06 -4.32
C ASP A 10 9.63 6.07 -4.14
N ASP A 11 8.85 5.52 -5.08
CA ASP A 11 7.40 5.42 -4.95
C ASP A 11 7.00 4.51 -3.78
N VAL A 12 7.80 3.46 -3.54
CA VAL A 12 7.63 2.57 -2.40
C VAL A 12 7.93 3.29 -1.09
N LEU A 13 8.99 4.11 -1.04
CA LEU A 13 9.31 4.94 0.13
C LEU A 13 8.20 5.95 0.43
N ILE A 14 7.60 6.57 -0.60
CA ILE A 14 6.46 7.49 -0.46
C ILE A 14 5.25 6.76 0.14
N ALA A 15 4.95 5.54 -0.32
CA ALA A 15 3.85 4.75 0.19
C ALA A 15 4.06 4.34 1.65
N LEU A 16 5.28 3.90 2.00
CA LEU A 16 5.63 3.53 3.38
C LEU A 16 5.57 4.73 4.32
N ALA A 17 6.12 5.88 3.92
CA ALA A 17 6.13 7.09 4.74
C ALA A 17 4.72 7.52 5.18
N LYS A 18 3.72 7.33 4.32
CA LYS A 18 2.31 7.65 4.61
C LYS A 18 1.66 6.68 5.60
N LYS A 19 2.16 5.45 5.70
CA LYS A 19 1.60 4.39 6.53
C LYS A 19 2.31 4.23 7.87
N ILE A 20 3.58 4.62 7.94
CA ILE A 20 4.36 4.57 9.18
C ILE A 20 3.84 5.66 10.13
N PRO A 21 3.34 5.28 11.32
CA PRO A 21 2.91 6.25 12.30
C PRO A 21 4.11 6.95 12.94
N ASN A 22 3.96 8.23 13.29
CA ASN A 22 5.07 9.06 13.80
C ASN A 22 5.69 8.51 15.09
N ASP A 23 4.89 7.89 15.95
CA ASP A 23 5.35 7.25 17.19
C ASP A 23 6.34 6.10 16.95
N THR A 24 6.25 5.42 15.81
CA THR A 24 7.14 4.29 15.47
C THR A 24 8.42 4.75 14.76
N MET A 25 8.52 6.04 14.43
CA MET A 25 9.66 6.62 13.71
C MET A 25 10.96 6.56 14.52
N ASN A 26 10.89 6.64 15.85
CA ASN A 26 12.05 6.50 16.73
C ASN A 26 12.66 5.09 16.66
N GLU A 27 11.83 4.06 16.78
CA GLU A 27 12.30 2.68 16.72
C GLU A 27 12.75 2.31 15.31
N LEU A 28 12.00 2.72 14.27
CA LEU A 28 12.40 2.50 12.89
C LEU A 28 13.73 3.21 12.57
N GLY A 29 13.90 4.47 12.95
CA GLY A 29 15.13 5.23 12.72
C GLY A 29 16.35 4.57 13.33
N LYS A 30 16.25 4.05 14.55
CA LYS A 30 17.32 3.27 15.20
C LYS A 30 17.67 2.00 14.42
N LYS A 31 16.66 1.26 13.91
CA LYS A 31 16.88 0.04 13.11
C LYS A 31 17.50 0.34 11.74
N LEU A 32 17.24 1.54 11.21
CA LEU A 32 17.87 2.05 10.00
C LEU A 32 19.27 2.63 10.25
N GLY A 33 19.71 2.73 11.51
CA GLY A 33 21.05 3.17 11.89
C GLY A 33 21.22 4.68 12.08
N PHE A 34 20.13 5.43 12.23
CA PHE A 34 20.18 6.84 12.61
C PHE A 34 20.34 7.02 14.12
N ASP A 35 20.99 8.10 14.52
CA ASP A 35 21.03 8.51 15.92
C ASP A 35 19.77 9.31 16.33
N ALA A 36 19.58 9.51 17.64
CA ALA A 36 18.39 10.17 18.18
C ALA A 36 18.24 11.63 17.68
N VAL A 37 19.34 12.35 17.46
CA VAL A 37 19.33 13.75 17.01
C VAL A 37 18.90 13.83 15.54
N GLU A 38 19.40 12.91 14.71
CA GLU A 38 18.96 12.78 13.32
C GLU A 38 17.46 12.46 13.27
N ILE A 39 16.98 11.52 14.09
CA ILE A 39 15.58 11.12 14.11
C ILE A 39 14.68 12.27 14.57
N ASP A 40 15.02 12.96 15.66
CA ASP A 40 14.26 14.09 16.17
C ASP A 40 14.09 15.20 15.12
N ARG A 41 15.13 15.43 14.30
CA ARG A 41 15.06 16.38 13.19
C ARG A 41 14.01 15.97 12.15
N TYR A 42 13.93 14.68 11.82
CA TYR A 42 12.92 14.17 10.89
C TYR A 42 11.52 14.19 11.53
N VAL A 43 11.37 13.78 12.79
CA VAL A 43 10.08 13.82 13.52
C VAL A 43 9.54 15.25 13.63
N ALA A 44 10.40 16.23 13.96
CA ALA A 44 10.03 17.64 14.02
C ALA A 44 9.51 18.18 12.67
N THR A 45 9.95 17.59 11.56
CA THR A 45 9.46 17.93 10.21
C THR A 45 8.03 17.45 10.00
N ASN A 46 7.60 16.35 10.64
CA ASN A 46 6.23 15.83 10.55
C ASN A 46 5.22 16.68 11.32
N SER A 47 5.66 17.37 12.37
CA SER A 47 4.82 18.24 13.23
C SER A 47 4.96 19.73 12.90
N ARG A 48 5.62 20.09 11.80
CA ARG A 48 5.69 21.48 11.36
C ARG A 48 4.29 21.91 10.89
N TYR A 49 3.71 22.84 11.65
CA TYR A 49 2.36 23.38 11.49
C TYR A 49 1.27 22.41 11.99
N GLN A 50 0.05 22.93 12.21
CA GLN A 50 -1.09 22.24 12.83
C GLN A 50 -1.57 20.96 12.10
N ASN A 51 -0.84 20.50 11.07
CA ASN A 51 -1.11 19.31 10.28
C ASN A 51 -0.03 18.26 10.51
N ILE A 52 -0.44 17.03 10.83
CA ILE A 52 0.46 15.87 10.87
C ILE A 52 0.83 15.53 9.42
N THR A 53 2.11 15.61 9.08
CA THR A 53 2.62 15.27 7.74
C THR A 53 3.53 14.04 7.78
N SER A 54 3.75 13.39 6.64
CA SER A 54 4.65 12.24 6.48
C SER A 54 6.01 12.62 5.87
N ASN A 55 6.29 13.92 5.73
CA ASN A 55 7.42 14.44 4.95
C ASN A 55 8.78 14.13 5.59
N GLY A 56 8.86 14.21 6.91
CA GLY A 56 10.02 13.79 7.69
C GLY A 56 10.25 12.28 7.62
N THR A 57 9.19 11.48 7.67
CA THR A 57 9.29 10.02 7.51
C THR A 57 9.85 9.67 6.13
N LEU A 58 9.35 10.33 5.08
CA LEU A 58 9.86 10.15 3.72
C LEU A 58 11.33 10.60 3.58
N ALA A 59 11.68 11.74 4.17
CA ALA A 59 13.05 12.25 4.14
C ALA A 59 14.04 11.28 4.81
N MET A 60 13.66 10.70 5.96
CA MET A 60 14.47 9.69 6.66
C MET A 60 14.68 8.44 5.79
N LEU A 61 13.62 7.93 5.17
CA LEU A 61 13.72 6.76 4.29
C LEU A 61 14.62 7.00 3.08
N ARG A 62 14.52 8.16 2.43
CA ARG A 62 15.39 8.55 1.31
C ARG A 62 16.84 8.75 1.71
N ASP A 63 17.09 9.32 2.88
CA ASP A 63 18.46 9.51 3.38
C ASP A 63 19.11 8.19 3.79
N TRP A 64 18.30 7.23 4.25
CA TRP A 64 18.76 5.86 4.48
C TRP A 64 19.05 5.13 3.16
N ASP A 65 18.15 5.25 2.18
CA ASP A 65 18.28 4.61 0.87
C ASP A 65 19.58 5.00 0.14
N LYS A 66 19.96 6.28 0.20
CA LYS A 66 21.26 6.77 -0.32
C LYS A 66 22.49 6.07 0.27
N LYS A 67 22.37 5.43 1.44
CA LYS A 67 23.44 4.69 2.12
C LYS A 67 23.42 3.20 1.77
N GLN A 68 22.42 2.73 1.01
CA GLN A 68 22.25 1.33 0.62
C GLN A 68 22.74 1.06 -0.81
N THR A 69 22.87 -0.22 -1.12
CA THR A 69 23.04 -0.69 -2.50
C THR A 69 21.73 -1.29 -3.01
N LYS A 70 21.48 -1.23 -4.31
CA LYS A 70 20.29 -1.81 -4.94
C LYS A 70 20.06 -3.30 -4.62
N ALA A 71 21.15 -4.03 -4.36
CA ALA A 71 21.09 -5.44 -4.01
C ALA A 71 20.60 -5.68 -2.56
N THR A 72 20.77 -4.70 -1.67
CA THR A 72 20.53 -4.86 -0.22
C THR A 72 19.40 -3.99 0.30
N GLU A 73 19.01 -2.93 -0.39
CA GLU A 73 18.01 -1.95 0.05
C GLU A 73 16.69 -2.64 0.45
N GLN A 74 16.14 -3.50 -0.38
CA GLN A 74 14.84 -4.11 -0.07
C GLN A 74 14.89 -5.05 1.14
N ALA A 75 15.92 -5.90 1.23
CA ALA A 75 16.08 -6.83 2.34
C ALA A 75 16.34 -6.09 3.65
N ALA A 76 17.17 -5.05 3.62
CA ALA A 76 17.50 -4.23 4.77
C ALA A 76 16.28 -3.42 5.25
N LEU A 77 15.51 -2.84 4.34
CA LEU A 77 14.29 -2.09 4.69
C LEU A 77 13.24 -3.01 5.32
N LYS A 78 12.99 -4.17 4.69
CA LYS A 78 12.04 -5.17 5.21
C LYS A 78 12.43 -5.62 6.61
N LYS A 79 13.71 -5.91 6.83
CA LYS A 79 14.24 -6.27 8.15
C LYS A 79 14.04 -5.14 9.17
N ALA A 80 14.36 -3.90 8.82
CA ALA A 80 14.19 -2.77 9.72
C ALA A 80 12.73 -2.53 10.10
N LEU A 81 11.79 -2.71 9.17
CA LEU A 81 10.35 -2.65 9.43
C LEU A 81 9.90 -3.75 10.41
N MET A 82 10.36 -5.00 10.21
CA MET A 82 10.06 -6.10 11.13
C MET A 82 10.63 -5.85 12.53
N ASP A 83 11.89 -5.43 12.62
CA ASP A 83 12.58 -5.16 13.89
C ASP A 83 11.97 -3.96 14.64
N ALA A 84 11.30 -3.04 13.93
CA ALA A 84 10.57 -1.92 14.50
C ALA A 84 9.11 -2.25 14.87
N GLY A 85 8.68 -3.51 14.72
CA GLY A 85 7.32 -3.95 15.03
C GLY A 85 6.30 -3.67 13.93
N LEU A 86 6.72 -3.12 12.79
CA LEU A 86 5.89 -2.83 11.61
C LEU A 86 5.73 -4.06 10.71
N VAL A 87 5.51 -5.23 11.30
CA VAL A 87 5.48 -6.54 10.62
C VAL A 87 4.46 -6.55 9.48
N ARG A 88 3.29 -5.91 9.67
CA ARG A 88 2.25 -5.82 8.63
C ARG A 88 2.69 -4.99 7.43
N LEU A 89 3.46 -3.92 7.64
CA LEU A 89 4.02 -3.11 6.56
C LEU A 89 5.19 -3.81 5.87
N ALA A 90 5.98 -4.58 6.62
CA ALA A 90 7.07 -5.39 6.07
C ALA A 90 6.57 -6.55 5.20
N ASP A 91 5.37 -7.07 5.51
CA ASP A 91 4.71 -8.11 4.74
C ASP A 91 4.05 -7.54 3.47
N GLU A 92 3.41 -6.36 3.59
CA GLU A 92 2.85 -5.61 2.46
C GLU A 92 3.93 -5.01 1.53
N PHE A 93 5.17 -4.92 2.01
CA PHE A 93 6.31 -4.49 1.21
C PHE A 93 6.66 -5.55 0.15
N VAL A 94 6.24 -5.29 -1.10
CA VAL A 94 6.51 -6.16 -2.25
C VAL A 94 7.83 -5.73 -2.92
N PRO A 95 8.79 -6.65 -3.10
CA PRO A 95 10.01 -6.40 -3.87
C PRO A 95 9.71 -5.88 -5.29
N ILE A 96 10.34 -4.77 -5.69
CA ILE A 96 10.36 -4.40 -7.12
C ILE A 96 11.22 -5.46 -7.82
N SER A 97 10.57 -6.37 -8.53
CA SER A 97 11.22 -7.45 -9.25
C SER A 97 11.86 -6.91 -10.53
N GLY A 98 13.18 -6.73 -10.50
CA GLY A 98 14.05 -6.69 -11.68
C GLY A 98 14.89 -7.95 -11.72
N MET A 99 14.64 -8.83 -12.69
CA MET A 99 15.25 -10.16 -12.82
C MET A 99 16.71 -10.11 -13.35
N GLY A 100 17.58 -10.96 -12.78
CA GLY A 100 18.85 -11.47 -13.34
C GLY A 100 20.05 -11.28 -12.40
N ASP A 101 20.80 -12.27 -11.89
CA ASP A 101 20.91 -13.69 -12.19
C ASP A 101 21.55 -14.48 -11.02
N ASN A 102 21.33 -15.78 -11.07
CA ASN A 102 21.82 -16.89 -10.24
C ASN A 102 23.33 -16.95 -9.92
N SER A 103 23.69 -17.04 -8.63
CA SER A 103 24.48 -18.17 -8.10
C SER A 103 24.83 -18.03 -6.62
N SER A 104 24.84 -19.20 -5.97
CA SER A 104 25.52 -19.53 -4.72
C SER A 104 24.70 -19.42 -3.42
N MET A 105 23.85 -20.44 -3.23
CA MET A 105 24.03 -21.44 -2.17
C MET A 105 24.14 -20.94 -0.71
N MET A 106 23.07 -21.15 0.08
CA MET A 106 23.11 -22.10 1.20
C MET A 106 21.69 -22.48 1.65
N PRO A 107 21.42 -23.75 1.97
CA PRO A 107 20.15 -24.15 2.58
C PRO A 107 20.27 -24.07 4.10
N LEU A 108 19.24 -23.60 4.80
CA LEU A 108 18.98 -24.13 6.14
C LEU A 108 17.50 -24.26 6.43
N SER A 109 17.15 -25.51 6.69
CA SER A 109 15.86 -26.04 7.04
C SER A 109 15.43 -25.65 8.45
N ASN A 110 14.12 -25.44 8.57
CA ASN A 110 13.22 -25.72 9.71
C ASN A 110 13.26 -24.81 10.95
N VAL A 111 12.16 -24.04 11.11
CA VAL A 111 11.26 -24.20 12.28
C VAL A 111 9.82 -23.81 11.92
N THR A 112 8.98 -24.85 11.90
CA THR A 112 7.58 -25.00 12.33
C THR A 112 6.50 -23.96 11.98
N GLN A 113 5.60 -24.41 11.09
CA GLN A 113 4.14 -24.21 11.03
C GLN A 113 3.54 -22.98 11.75
N GLY A 114 3.25 -21.95 10.97
CA GLY A 114 1.94 -21.30 10.97
C GLY A 114 1.23 -21.69 9.66
N THR A 115 0.08 -22.32 9.78
CA THR A 115 -0.76 -22.86 8.70
C THR A 115 -0.97 -21.92 7.51
N HIS A 116 -0.52 -22.40 6.34
CA HIS A 116 -1.04 -22.21 4.98
C HIS A 116 -2.09 -21.11 4.74
N PHE A 117 -1.76 -20.17 3.85
CA PHE A 117 -2.51 -20.04 2.61
C PHE A 117 -1.54 -19.91 1.44
N ASN A 118 -1.38 -21.01 0.70
CA ASN A 118 -1.02 -20.94 -0.72
C ASN A 118 -1.99 -19.97 -1.38
N ARG A 119 -1.51 -18.86 -1.94
CA ARG A 119 -2.38 -17.94 -2.68
C ARG A 119 -1.89 -17.67 -4.09
N SER A 120 -1.38 -18.73 -4.71
CA SER A 120 -1.14 -18.79 -6.15
C SER A 120 -2.42 -19.02 -6.97
N GLY A 121 -3.61 -19.01 -6.34
CA GLY A 121 -4.92 -19.22 -6.97
C GLY A 121 -5.93 -18.10 -6.65
N GLU A 122 -5.44 -16.93 -6.30
CA GLU A 122 -6.24 -15.84 -5.77
C GLU A 122 -6.91 -15.04 -6.90
N ARG A 123 -8.23 -15.19 -7.03
CA ARG A 123 -9.00 -14.55 -8.10
C ARG A 123 -8.92 -13.02 -7.94
N ARG A 124 -8.38 -12.36 -8.97
CA ARG A 124 -8.36 -10.91 -9.10
C ARG A 124 -9.67 -10.43 -9.70
N VAL A 125 -10.05 -9.20 -9.38
CA VAL A 125 -11.21 -8.54 -9.96
C VAL A 125 -10.85 -8.16 -11.40
N SER A 126 -11.63 -8.62 -12.35
CA SER A 126 -11.46 -8.34 -13.78
C SER A 126 -12.00 -6.95 -14.12
N ASP A 127 -11.54 -6.34 -15.22
CA ASP A 127 -12.04 -5.03 -15.67
C ASP A 127 -13.56 -5.02 -15.89
N GLY A 128 -14.13 -6.12 -16.41
CA GLY A 128 -15.58 -6.27 -16.55
C GLY A 128 -16.33 -6.28 -15.22
N GLU A 129 -15.72 -6.86 -14.17
CA GLU A 129 -16.27 -6.88 -12.82
C GLU A 129 -16.19 -5.48 -12.17
N ILE A 130 -15.10 -4.73 -12.43
CA ILE A 130 -14.95 -3.34 -12.00
C ILE A 130 -16.02 -2.44 -12.64
N ILE A 131 -16.22 -2.55 -13.96
CA ILE A 131 -17.25 -1.77 -14.69
C ILE A 131 -18.66 -2.11 -14.21
N LYS A 132 -18.92 -3.38 -13.88
CA LYS A 132 -20.22 -3.81 -13.37
C LYS A 132 -20.45 -3.28 -11.96
N LEU A 133 -19.46 -3.43 -11.09
CA LEU A 133 -19.53 -2.92 -9.72
C LEU A 133 -19.74 -1.39 -9.70
N SER A 134 -19.06 -0.65 -10.58
CA SER A 134 -19.21 0.81 -10.63
C SER A 134 -20.59 1.31 -11.06
N LYS A 135 -21.42 0.44 -11.65
CA LYS A 135 -22.81 0.74 -11.96
C LYS A 135 -23.79 0.27 -10.88
N LEU A 136 -23.35 -0.64 -10.01
CA LEU A 136 -24.18 -1.25 -8.97
C LEU A 136 -24.10 -0.52 -7.62
N VAL A 137 -22.99 0.17 -7.34
CA VAL A 137 -22.81 0.88 -6.07
C VAL A 137 -23.72 2.12 -6.02
N PRO A 138 -24.56 2.28 -4.96
CA PRO A 138 -25.38 3.46 -4.76
C PRO A 138 -24.55 4.71 -4.45
N GLY A 139 -25.01 5.87 -4.91
CA GLY A 139 -24.36 7.19 -4.75
C GLY A 139 -23.89 7.51 -3.33
N ASP A 140 -24.69 7.12 -2.35
CA ASP A 140 -24.45 7.43 -0.93
C ASP A 140 -23.34 6.57 -0.30
N ASN A 141 -23.01 5.41 -0.89
CA ASN A 141 -22.02 4.47 -0.37
C ASN A 141 -20.62 4.65 -0.99
N TYR A 142 -20.47 5.52 -2.00
CA TYR A 142 -19.18 5.72 -2.68
C TYR A 142 -18.10 6.23 -1.73
N THR A 143 -18.42 7.20 -0.88
CA THR A 143 -17.45 7.81 0.04
C THR A 143 -16.96 6.79 1.07
N VAL A 144 -17.88 6.03 1.66
CA VAL A 144 -17.58 4.97 2.63
C VAL A 144 -16.73 3.88 1.98
N LEU A 145 -17.10 3.45 0.77
CA LEU A 145 -16.36 2.42 0.05
C LEU A 145 -14.95 2.90 -0.34
N CYS A 146 -14.78 4.16 -0.75
CA CYS A 146 -13.46 4.72 -1.03
C CYS A 146 -12.57 4.74 0.22
N VAL A 147 -13.12 5.12 1.38
CA VAL A 147 -12.39 5.08 2.66
C VAL A 147 -11.95 3.65 3.00
N GLU A 148 -12.84 2.67 2.83
CA GLU A 148 -12.51 1.26 3.08
C GLU A 148 -11.50 0.67 2.09
N LEU A 149 -11.45 1.20 0.86
CA LEU A 149 -10.41 0.89 -0.12
C LEU A 149 -9.08 1.62 0.17
N GLY A 150 -9.02 2.42 1.25
CA GLY A 150 -7.82 3.11 1.70
C GLY A 150 -7.57 4.47 1.04
N TYR A 151 -8.61 5.11 0.52
CA TYR A 151 -8.57 6.49 0.02
C TYR A 151 -9.00 7.48 1.09
N ASP A 152 -8.37 8.65 1.09
CA ASP A 152 -8.74 9.72 2.00
C ASP A 152 -10.15 10.27 1.69
N ILE A 153 -10.88 10.68 2.72
CA ILE A 153 -12.24 11.18 2.58
C ILE A 153 -12.29 12.49 1.76
N ALA A 154 -11.27 13.35 1.86
CA ALA A 154 -11.18 14.58 1.07
C ALA A 154 -10.87 14.28 -0.40
N PHE A 155 -10.04 13.27 -0.68
CA PHE A 155 -9.79 12.79 -2.04
C PHE A 155 -11.08 12.20 -2.65
N SER A 156 -11.79 11.38 -1.88
CA SER A 156 -13.05 10.76 -2.28
C SER A 156 -14.13 11.80 -2.57
N ASN A 157 -14.30 12.79 -1.68
CA ASN A 157 -15.25 13.89 -1.85
C ASN A 157 -14.89 14.79 -3.04
N ASN A 158 -13.61 15.02 -3.32
CA ASN A 158 -13.19 15.80 -4.49
C ASN A 158 -13.59 15.12 -5.81
N ILE A 159 -13.49 13.78 -5.87
CA ILE A 159 -13.90 13.02 -7.06
C ILE A 159 -15.42 13.01 -7.20
N VAL A 160 -16.16 12.75 -6.10
CA VAL A 160 -17.63 12.76 -6.10
C VAL A 160 -18.18 14.13 -6.50
N THR A 161 -17.61 15.22 -5.97
CA THR A 161 -18.06 16.60 -6.29
C THR A 161 -17.71 17.05 -7.71
N LYS A 162 -16.62 16.55 -8.30
CA LYS A 162 -16.23 16.85 -9.68
C LYS A 162 -17.02 16.04 -10.71
N CYS A 163 -17.48 14.85 -10.36
CA CYS A 163 -18.12 13.91 -11.26
C CYS A 163 -19.66 13.94 -11.21
N GLN A 164 -20.27 15.11 -10.94
CA GLN A 164 -21.70 15.37 -10.64
C GLN A 164 -22.75 14.52 -11.38
N SER A 165 -22.48 14.06 -12.62
CA SER A 165 -23.39 13.22 -13.40
C SER A 165 -22.80 11.86 -13.85
N ASN A 166 -21.53 11.58 -13.58
CA ASN A 166 -20.78 10.41 -14.07
C ASN A 166 -20.06 9.66 -12.93
N TYR A 167 -20.77 9.37 -11.85
CA TYR A 167 -20.25 8.64 -10.68
C TYR A 167 -19.66 7.27 -11.05
N SER A 168 -20.29 6.55 -11.99
CA SER A 168 -19.82 5.23 -12.41
C SER A 168 -18.45 5.25 -13.07
N ALA A 169 -18.16 6.26 -13.89
CA ALA A 169 -16.86 6.39 -14.55
C ALA A 169 -15.77 6.82 -13.58
N ALA A 170 -16.10 7.74 -12.66
CA ALA A 170 -15.20 8.19 -11.61
C ALA A 170 -14.77 7.05 -10.70
N PHE A 171 -15.72 6.19 -10.36
CA PHE A 171 -15.48 5.07 -9.46
C PHE A 171 -14.84 3.86 -10.15
N GLU A 172 -15.11 3.66 -11.44
CA GLU A 172 -14.33 2.73 -12.26
C GLU A 172 -12.83 3.08 -12.21
N ASP A 173 -12.49 4.37 -12.34
CA ASP A 173 -11.11 4.85 -12.24
C ASP A 173 -10.50 4.60 -10.84
N ILE A 174 -11.28 4.82 -9.78
CA ILE A 174 -10.86 4.51 -8.40
C ILE A 174 -10.61 3.02 -8.21
N LEU A 175 -11.54 2.16 -8.65
CA LEU A 175 -11.39 0.70 -8.53
C LEU A 175 -10.22 0.17 -9.37
N LYS A 176 -9.98 0.73 -10.54
CA LYS A 176 -8.80 0.42 -11.37
C LYS A 176 -7.51 0.81 -10.64
N LYS A 177 -7.44 2.03 -10.12
CA LYS A 177 -6.30 2.50 -9.31
C LYS A 177 -6.11 1.68 -8.04
N TRP A 178 -7.19 1.22 -7.43
CA TRP A 178 -7.13 0.36 -6.27
C TRP A 178 -6.59 -1.01 -6.63
N SER A 179 -7.08 -1.60 -7.73
CA SER A 179 -6.65 -2.91 -8.23
C SER A 179 -5.17 -2.92 -8.59
N THR A 180 -4.66 -1.84 -9.19
CA THR A 180 -3.22 -1.68 -9.45
C THR A 180 -2.42 -1.48 -8.18
N LYS A 181 -2.95 -0.73 -7.19
CA LYS A 181 -2.26 -0.43 -5.93
C LYS A 181 -2.20 -1.61 -4.95
N THR A 182 -3.23 -2.46 -4.91
CA THR A 182 -3.40 -3.53 -3.91
C THR A 182 -3.26 -4.94 -4.48
N GLY A 183 -3.09 -5.06 -5.80
CA GLY A 183 -3.17 -6.34 -6.51
C GLY A 183 -4.59 -6.70 -6.94
N GLY A 184 -5.62 -6.05 -6.41
CA GLY A 184 -6.99 -6.16 -6.90
C GLY A 184 -7.64 -7.50 -6.56
N PHE A 185 -7.33 -8.04 -5.39
CA PHE A 185 -7.87 -9.33 -4.97
C PHE A 185 -9.34 -9.22 -4.58
N ILE A 186 -10.15 -10.19 -5.04
CA ILE A 186 -11.60 -10.18 -4.79
C ILE A 186 -11.94 -10.18 -3.30
N HIS A 187 -11.14 -10.82 -2.45
CA HIS A 187 -11.44 -10.92 -1.03
C HIS A 187 -11.27 -9.57 -0.30
N ASP A 188 -10.34 -8.72 -0.74
CA ASP A 188 -10.17 -7.37 -0.22
C ASP A 188 -11.33 -6.46 -0.64
N LEU A 189 -11.76 -6.60 -1.90
CA LEU A 189 -12.95 -5.90 -2.41
C LEU A 189 -14.21 -6.34 -1.66
N ASP A 190 -14.41 -7.64 -1.47
CA ASP A 190 -15.53 -8.20 -0.71
C ASP A 190 -15.56 -7.64 0.71
N LYS A 191 -14.40 -7.54 1.37
CA LYS A 191 -14.28 -6.98 2.71
C LYS A 191 -14.65 -5.51 2.73
N ALA A 192 -14.20 -4.73 1.75
CA ALA A 192 -14.56 -3.32 1.63
C ALA A 192 -16.06 -3.14 1.39
N LEU A 193 -16.67 -3.96 0.54
CA LEU A 193 -18.12 -3.93 0.26
C LEU A 193 -18.97 -4.25 1.49
N VAL A 194 -18.58 -5.26 2.29
CA VAL A 194 -19.27 -5.59 3.54
C VAL A 194 -19.24 -4.42 4.51
N LYS A 195 -18.08 -3.79 4.67
CA LYS A 195 -17.92 -2.66 5.60
C LYS A 195 -18.63 -1.39 5.13
N ALA A 196 -18.74 -1.20 3.82
CA ALA A 196 -19.49 -0.08 3.24
C ALA A 196 -21.01 -0.34 3.16
N GLU A 197 -21.52 -1.36 3.86
CA GLU A 197 -22.94 -1.75 3.91
C GLU A 197 -23.56 -2.12 2.55
N VAL A 198 -22.71 -2.37 1.54
CA VAL A 198 -23.09 -2.80 0.19
C VAL A 198 -22.71 -4.26 -0.09
N GLY A 199 -22.61 -5.06 0.97
CA GLY A 199 -22.26 -6.48 0.90
C GLY A 199 -23.24 -7.32 0.05
N GLY A 200 -24.46 -6.85 -0.18
CA GLY A 200 -25.44 -7.49 -1.09
C GLY A 200 -25.07 -7.42 -2.58
N LEU A 201 -24.05 -6.65 -2.94
CA LEU A 201 -23.55 -6.56 -4.32
C LEU A 201 -22.54 -7.66 -4.66
N ARG A 202 -22.03 -8.40 -3.65
CA ARG A 202 -20.93 -9.36 -3.80
C ARG A 202 -21.19 -10.43 -4.86
N ASP A 203 -22.41 -10.93 -4.95
CA ASP A 203 -22.81 -11.96 -5.92
C ASP A 203 -23.30 -11.36 -7.25
N GLN A 204 -23.53 -10.05 -7.29
CA GLN A 204 -24.08 -9.38 -8.47
C GLN A 204 -22.99 -8.95 -9.46
N TYR A 205 -21.80 -8.57 -8.97
CA TYR A 205 -20.72 -8.12 -9.83
C TYR A 205 -19.83 -9.26 -10.34
N LYS A 206 -19.81 -10.41 -9.65
CA LYS A 206 -19.03 -11.61 -10.01
C LYS A 206 -19.71 -12.33 -11.17
N MET A 207 -18.94 -12.62 -12.23
CA MET A 207 -19.34 -13.51 -13.32
C MET A 207 -18.64 -14.86 -13.23
#